data_AF-A0A931LLJ6-F1
#
_entry.id   AF-A0A931LLJ6-F1
#
_cell.length_a   1.000
_cell.length_b   1.000
_cell.length_c   1.000
_cell.angle_alpha   90.00
_cell.angle_beta   90.00
_cell.angle_gamma   90.00
#
_symmetry.space_group_name_H-M   'P 1'
#
loop_
_entity.id
_entity.type
_entity.pdbx_description
1 polymer ?
#
loop_
_entity_poly.entity_id
_entity_poly.type
_entity_poly.pdbx_seq_one_letter_code
_entity_poly.pdbx_strand_id
1 'polypeptide(L)'
;MKTTYAGLDLSSGKRHPSHLSVLERDKDGVFWQLESQWWDHKPVTEVVSEAIGLCESHQVQCLLYDSTRGELQVLEERGELPYTWQGVPFTLETKIRLAARLAIALTKKELRLLPDARQQRQLLLVDQLLNAPETAEGHSDCFWSLALALESTYEPPSALDLIAMDLDELDWRDLEDEALIWF
;
A
#
# COMPACT_ATOMS: atom_id res chain seq x y z
N MET A 1 19.12 6.35 1.53
CA MET A 1 18.11 6.70 0.52
C MET A 1 16.76 6.63 1.22
N LYS A 2 15.86 7.59 0.98
CA LYS A 2 14.49 7.55 1.51
C LYS A 2 13.65 6.74 0.53
N THR A 3 12.90 5.77 1.03
CA THR A 3 12.05 4.93 0.19
C THR A 3 10.61 5.04 0.66
N THR A 4 9.71 5.26 -0.30
CA THR A 4 8.28 5.41 -0.06
C THR A 4 7.51 4.20 -0.59
N TYR A 5 6.52 3.80 0.18
CA TYR A 5 5.70 2.61 -0.02
C TYR A 5 4.25 2.97 0.22
N ALA A 6 3.32 2.26 -0.41
CA ALA A 6 1.91 2.56 -0.26
C ALA A 6 1.03 1.33 -0.15
N GLY A 7 -0.14 1.52 0.45
CA GLY A 7 -1.17 0.51 0.53
C GLY A 7 -2.53 1.13 0.28
N LEU A 8 -3.31 0.48 -0.58
CA LEU A 8 -4.64 0.93 -0.98
C LEU A 8 -5.69 -0.11 -0.58
N ASP A 9 -6.59 0.28 0.29
CA ASP A 9 -7.83 -0.47 0.54
C ASP A 9 -8.94 0.16 -0.30
N LEU A 10 -9.39 -0.59 -1.31
CA LEU A 10 -10.31 -0.10 -2.33
C LEU A 10 -11.74 -0.59 -2.04
N SER A 11 -12.68 0.33 -2.16
CA SER A 11 -14.10 0.04 -2.07
C SER A 11 -14.79 0.49 -3.35
N SER A 12 -15.78 -0.30 -3.79
CA SER A 12 -16.77 0.04 -4.84
C SER A 12 -17.50 1.41 -4.71
N GLY A 13 -17.23 2.21 -3.67
CA GLY A 13 -17.76 3.55 -3.45
C GLY A 13 -19.20 3.60 -2.92
N LYS A 14 -19.90 2.46 -2.79
CA LYS A 14 -21.32 2.46 -2.41
C LYS A 14 -21.59 2.37 -0.91
N ARG A 15 -20.65 1.85 -0.12
CA ARG A 15 -20.86 1.59 1.33
C ARG A 15 -19.71 2.02 2.21
N HIS A 16 -18.48 1.78 1.77
CA HIS A 16 -17.28 2.09 2.55
C HIS A 16 -16.38 3.05 1.78
N PRO A 17 -15.59 3.89 2.47
CA PRO A 17 -14.57 4.69 1.82
C PRO A 17 -13.51 3.79 1.19
N SER A 18 -12.78 4.32 0.21
CA SER A 18 -11.44 3.80 -0.09
C SER A 18 -10.42 4.56 0.75
N HIS A 19 -9.31 3.93 1.10
CA HIS A 19 -8.23 4.57 1.85
C HIS A 19 -6.84 4.24 1.30
N LEU A 20 -6.00 5.26 1.13
CA LEU A 20 -4.59 5.13 0.76
C LEU A 20 -3.72 5.57 1.94
N SER A 21 -2.73 4.74 2.27
CA SER A 21 -1.64 5.10 3.17
C SER A 21 -0.32 5.15 2.41
N VAL A 22 0.46 6.21 2.58
CA VAL A 22 1.84 6.31 2.09
C VAL A 22 2.80 6.36 3.26
N LEU A 23 3.83 5.52 3.25
CA LEU A 23 4.85 5.42 4.29
C LEU A 23 6.23 5.75 3.71
N GLU A 24 7.03 6.54 4.41
CA GLU A 24 8.46 6.71 4.16
C GLU A 24 9.26 5.94 5.21
N ARG A 25 10.22 5.12 4.78
CA ARG A 25 11.19 4.52 5.68
C ARG A 25 12.42 5.42 5.83
N ASP A 26 12.71 5.81 7.07
CA ASP A 26 13.94 6.56 7.37
C ASP A 26 15.17 5.64 7.49
N LYS A 27 16.34 6.26 7.64
CA LYS A 27 17.63 5.56 7.75
C LYS A 27 17.76 4.64 8.97
N ASP A 28 16.96 4.90 10.01
CA ASP A 28 16.97 4.15 11.27
C ASP A 28 15.91 3.03 11.24
N GLY A 29 15.20 2.90 10.11
CA GLY A 29 14.20 1.86 9.87
C GLY A 29 12.81 2.21 10.39
N VAL A 30 12.57 3.45 10.81
CA VAL A 30 11.24 3.91 11.26
C VAL A 30 10.41 4.33 10.05
N PHE A 31 9.14 3.92 10.05
CA PHE A 31 8.16 4.29 9.05
C PHE A 31 7.39 5.53 9.49
N TRP A 32 7.37 6.53 8.62
CA TRP A 32 6.62 7.77 8.78
C TRP A 32 5.47 7.79 7.80
N GLN A 33 4.24 7.93 8.28
CA GLN A 33 3.10 8.14 7.40
C GLN A 33 3.17 9.53 6.79
N LEU A 34 3.26 9.59 5.46
CA LEU A 34 3.27 10.83 4.68
C LEU A 34 1.86 11.26 4.26
N GLU A 35 1.00 10.28 3.96
CA GLU A 35 -0.35 10.51 3.41
C GLU A 35 -1.37 9.58 4.09
N SER A 36 -2.58 10.11 4.30
CA SER A 36 -3.75 9.37 4.81
C SER A 36 -4.98 9.85 4.05
N GLN A 37 -5.13 9.36 2.82
CA GLN A 37 -6.14 9.87 1.91
C GLN A 37 -7.41 9.01 2.01
N TRP A 38 -8.53 9.68 2.29
CA TRP A 38 -9.87 9.09 2.31
C TRP A 38 -10.64 9.47 1.06
N TRP A 39 -11.33 8.51 0.46
CA TRP A 39 -12.30 8.77 -0.61
C TRP A 39 -13.67 8.21 -0.25
N ASP A 40 -14.51 9.07 0.30
CA ASP A 40 -15.90 8.76 0.61
C ASP A 40 -16.77 8.80 -0.64
N HIS A 41 -17.50 7.71 -0.90
CA HIS A 41 -18.48 7.60 -1.97
C HIS A 41 -17.99 7.89 -3.39
N LYS A 42 -16.69 7.71 -3.62
CA LYS A 42 -16.06 8.04 -4.90
C LYS A 42 -16.05 6.84 -5.85
N PRO A 43 -16.26 7.04 -7.16
CA PRO A 43 -16.09 5.98 -8.15
C PRO A 43 -14.66 5.44 -8.17
N VAL A 44 -14.52 4.12 -8.33
CA VAL A 44 -13.21 3.43 -8.36
C VAL A 44 -12.25 4.06 -9.37
N THR A 45 -12.72 4.42 -10.56
CA THR A 45 -11.88 5.03 -11.61
C THR A 45 -11.25 6.36 -11.17
N GLU A 46 -11.99 7.18 -10.41
CA GLU A 46 -11.46 8.44 -9.90
C GLU A 46 -10.51 8.21 -8.72
N VAL A 47 -10.82 7.24 -7.84
CA VAL A 47 -9.91 6.84 -6.75
C VAL A 47 -8.56 6.38 -7.31
N VAL A 48 -8.57 5.52 -8.33
CA VAL A 48 -7.35 5.01 -8.97
C VAL A 48 -6.56 6.15 -9.60
N SER A 49 -7.21 7.03 -10.37
CA SER A 49 -6.53 8.17 -11.00
C SER A 49 -5.86 9.09 -9.98
N GLU A 50 -6.51 9.36 -8.85
CA GLU A 50 -5.94 10.21 -7.80
C GLU A 50 -4.85 9.50 -7.00
N ALA A 51 -5.04 8.21 -6.71
CA ALA A 51 -4.03 7.40 -6.05
C ALA A 51 -2.75 7.30 -6.89
N ILE A 52 -2.86 7.20 -8.23
CA ILE A 52 -1.70 7.27 -9.13
C ILE A 52 -0.95 8.60 -8.96
N GLY A 53 -1.66 9.73 -9.04
CA GLY A 53 -1.04 11.05 -8.86
C GLY A 53 -0.39 11.24 -7.49
N LEU A 54 -0.99 10.70 -6.42
CA LEU A 54 -0.38 10.70 -5.08
C LEU A 54 0.88 9.83 -5.05
N CYS A 55 0.85 8.64 -5.64
CA CYS A 55 2.01 7.76 -5.72
C CYS A 55 3.17 8.38 -6.49
N GLU A 56 2.89 9.04 -7.62
CA GLU A 56 3.88 9.77 -8.40
C GLU A 56 4.50 10.92 -7.59
N SER A 57 3.68 11.73 -6.92
CA SER A 57 4.19 12.88 -6.13
C SER A 57 5.04 12.46 -4.94
N HIS A 58 4.74 11.31 -4.33
CA HIS A 58 5.53 10.72 -3.26
C HIS A 58 6.63 9.76 -3.74
N GLN A 59 6.78 9.56 -5.05
CA GLN A 59 7.75 8.64 -5.67
C GLN A 59 7.65 7.20 -5.11
N VAL A 60 6.42 6.73 -4.89
CA VAL A 60 6.13 5.41 -4.32
C VAL A 60 6.74 4.31 -5.18
N GLN A 61 7.59 3.48 -4.57
CA GLN A 61 8.29 2.39 -5.27
C GLN A 61 7.44 1.13 -5.40
N CYS A 62 6.55 0.89 -4.45
CA CYS A 62 5.65 -0.26 -4.44
C CYS A 62 4.36 0.13 -3.74
N LEU A 63 3.23 -0.18 -4.39
CA LEU A 63 1.89 -0.08 -3.81
C LEU A 63 1.27 -1.47 -3.80
N LEU A 64 0.77 -1.92 -2.65
CA LEU A 64 -0.07 -3.11 -2.56
C LEU A 64 -1.54 -2.74 -2.41
N TYR A 65 -2.43 -3.45 -3.08
CA TYR A 65 -3.89 -3.26 -2.97
C TYR A 65 -4.63 -4.58 -2.73
N ASP A 66 -5.81 -4.54 -2.11
CA ASP A 66 -6.67 -5.73 -1.99
C ASP A 66 -7.24 -6.13 -3.37
N SER A 67 -6.80 -7.26 -3.90
CA SER A 67 -7.23 -7.77 -5.21
C SER A 67 -8.43 -8.72 -5.14
N THR A 68 -9.00 -8.98 -3.96
CA THR A 68 -10.02 -10.01 -3.73
C THR A 68 -11.27 -9.84 -4.60
N ARG A 69 -11.65 -8.59 -4.90
CA ARG A 69 -12.88 -8.29 -5.64
C ARG A 69 -12.68 -8.09 -7.14
N GLY A 70 -11.43 -8.14 -7.61
CA GLY A 70 -11.11 -7.91 -9.03
C GLY A 70 -11.50 -6.52 -9.53
N GLU A 71 -11.71 -5.53 -8.65
CA GLU A 71 -12.12 -4.17 -9.03
C GLU A 71 -11.10 -3.51 -9.97
N LEU A 72 -9.82 -3.88 -9.84
CA LEU A 72 -8.73 -3.40 -10.69
C LEU A 72 -8.28 -4.42 -11.76
N GLN A 73 -8.85 -5.62 -11.80
CA GLN A 73 -8.42 -6.69 -12.70
C GLN A 73 -8.48 -6.28 -14.17
N VAL A 74 -9.54 -5.57 -14.58
CA VAL A 74 -9.69 -5.09 -15.95
C VAL A 74 -8.62 -4.05 -16.31
N LEU A 75 -8.21 -3.21 -15.36
CA LEU A 75 -7.17 -2.21 -15.57
C LEU A 75 -5.79 -2.87 -15.66
N GLU A 76 -5.54 -3.87 -14.82
CA GLU A 76 -4.34 -4.72 -14.84
C GLU A 76 -4.21 -5.45 -16.18
N GLU A 77 -5.26 -6.14 -16.64
CA GLU A 77 -5.29 -6.86 -17.93
C GLU A 77 -5.07 -5.95 -19.15
N ARG A 78 -5.37 -4.65 -19.03
CA ARG A 78 -5.15 -3.64 -20.07
C ARG A 78 -3.80 -2.94 -19.97
N GLY A 79 -3.02 -3.18 -18.92
CA GLY A 79 -1.78 -2.46 -18.65
C GLY A 79 -1.99 -1.00 -18.28
N GLU A 80 -3.15 -0.66 -17.70
CA GLU A 80 -3.49 0.72 -17.29
C GLU A 80 -3.09 1.02 -15.83
N LEU A 81 -2.67 0.01 -15.06
CA LEU A 81 -2.10 0.20 -13.72
C LEU A 81 -0.58 0.39 -13.80
N PRO A 82 0.01 1.27 -12.95
CA PRO A 82 1.46 1.33 -12.83
C PRO A 82 2.03 -0.03 -12.44
N TYR A 83 3.17 -0.41 -13.02
CA TYR A 83 3.85 -1.68 -12.72
C TYR A 83 4.28 -1.82 -11.24
N THR A 84 4.38 -0.69 -10.52
CA THR A 84 4.68 -0.66 -9.08
C THR A 84 3.48 -1.07 -8.23
N TRP A 85 2.30 -1.22 -8.81
CA TRP A 85 1.10 -1.64 -8.11
C TRP A 85 0.93 -3.15 -8.20
N GLN A 86 0.74 -3.82 -7.06
CA GLN A 86 0.56 -5.27 -7.04
C GLN A 86 -0.66 -5.66 -6.21
N GLY A 87 -1.45 -6.57 -6.76
CA GLY A 87 -2.65 -7.08 -6.12
C GLY A 87 -2.35 -8.15 -5.07
N VAL A 88 -2.90 -8.00 -3.88
CA VAL A 88 -2.78 -8.94 -2.76
C VAL A 88 -4.14 -9.56 -2.45
N PRO A 89 -4.31 -10.90 -2.60
CA PRO A 89 -5.56 -11.55 -2.26
C PRO A 89 -5.72 -11.67 -0.73
N PHE A 90 -6.84 -11.17 -0.19
CA PHE A 90 -7.16 -11.17 1.24
C PHE A 90 -7.70 -12.52 1.74
N THR A 91 -6.86 -13.55 1.66
CA THR A 91 -7.09 -14.82 2.36
C THR A 91 -6.94 -14.63 3.88
N LEU A 92 -7.44 -15.57 4.68
CA LEU A 92 -7.26 -15.53 6.14
C LEU A 92 -5.77 -15.47 6.53
N GLU A 93 -4.93 -16.25 5.85
CA GLU A 93 -3.48 -16.27 6.06
C GLU A 93 -2.87 -14.88 5.78
N THR A 94 -3.20 -14.29 4.63
CA THR A 94 -2.73 -12.95 4.26
C THR A 94 -3.18 -11.92 5.30
N LYS A 95 -4.45 -11.93 5.71
CA LYS A 95 -4.97 -10.99 6.72
C LYS A 95 -4.24 -11.10 8.05
N ILE A 96 -3.98 -12.30 8.53
CA ILE A 96 -3.22 -12.54 9.77
C ILE A 96 -1.80 -11.98 9.65
N ARG A 97 -1.13 -12.23 8.51
CA ARG A 97 0.22 -11.71 8.26
C ARG A 97 0.27 -10.18 8.25
N LEU A 98 -0.62 -9.56 7.49
CA LEU A 98 -0.75 -8.09 7.40
C LEU A 98 -1.01 -7.46 8.77
N ALA A 99 -2.01 -7.98 9.50
CA ALA A 99 -2.37 -7.50 10.82
C ALA A 99 -1.23 -7.66 11.84
N ALA A 100 -0.54 -8.81 11.84
CA ALA A 100 0.59 -9.06 12.73
C ALA A 100 1.74 -8.08 12.49
N ARG A 101 2.08 -7.78 11.22
CA ARG A 101 3.12 -6.81 10.88
C ARG A 101 2.77 -5.41 11.35
N LEU A 102 1.53 -4.96 11.11
CA LEU A 102 1.05 -3.66 11.59
C LEU A 102 1.10 -3.59 13.13
N ALA A 103 0.63 -4.62 13.82
CA ALA A 103 0.65 -4.68 15.28
C ALA A 103 2.08 -4.62 15.85
N ILE A 104 3.03 -5.33 15.24
CA ILE A 104 4.45 -5.28 15.63
C ILE A 104 5.02 -3.87 15.44
N ALA A 105 4.80 -3.25 14.29
CA ALA A 105 5.33 -1.92 13.98
C ALA A 105 4.79 -0.85 14.95
N LEU A 106 3.49 -0.90 15.26
CA LEU A 106 2.87 -0.03 16.26
C LEU A 106 3.43 -0.27 17.67
N THR A 107 3.52 -1.53 18.10
CA THR A 107 3.98 -1.91 19.44
C THR A 107 5.43 -1.51 19.68
N LYS A 108 6.29 -1.73 18.69
CA LYS A 108 7.71 -1.37 18.75
C LYS A 108 7.98 0.12 18.55
N LYS A 109 6.94 0.91 18.25
CA LYS A 109 7.07 2.32 17.86
C LYS A 109 8.00 2.47 16.65
N GLU A 110 7.87 1.57 15.69
CA GLU A 110 8.53 1.63 14.38
C GLU A 110 7.64 2.28 13.32
N LEU A 111 6.37 2.58 13.64
CA LEU A 111 5.44 3.35 12.81
C LEU A 111 5.05 4.66 13.50
N ARG A 112 5.06 5.77 12.75
CA ARG A 112 4.60 7.11 13.16
C ARG A 112 3.45 7.50 12.26
N LEU A 113 2.25 7.60 12.82
CA LEU A 113 1.03 7.96 12.09
C LEU A 113 0.82 9.48 12.07
N LEU A 114 0.09 9.96 11.08
CA LEU A 114 -0.41 11.32 11.06
C LEU A 114 -1.44 11.52 12.19
N PRO A 115 -1.63 12.76 12.70
CA PRO A 115 -2.64 13.05 13.71
C PRO A 115 -4.06 13.10 13.10
N ASP A 116 -4.55 11.97 12.61
CA ASP A 116 -5.91 11.81 12.06
C ASP A 116 -6.82 11.08 13.07
N ALA A 117 -7.85 11.80 13.53
CA ALA A 117 -8.80 11.28 14.50
C ALA A 117 -9.69 10.16 13.93
N ARG A 118 -10.04 10.19 12.63
CA ARG A 118 -10.81 9.14 11.95
C ARG A 118 -9.97 7.87 11.87
N GLN A 119 -8.73 7.99 11.42
CA GLN A 119 -7.77 6.89 11.37
C GLN A 119 -7.59 6.24 12.76
N GLN A 120 -7.38 7.06 13.79
CA GLN A 120 -7.24 6.56 15.16
C GLN A 120 -8.48 5.76 15.61
N ARG A 121 -9.70 6.26 15.36
CA ARG A 121 -10.93 5.55 15.71
C ARG A 121 -11.03 4.23 14.95
N GLN A 122 -10.81 4.24 13.65
CA GLN A 122 -10.90 3.05 12.80
C GLN A 122 -9.88 1.96 13.17
N LEU A 123 -8.65 2.35 13.53
CA LEU A 123 -7.62 1.40 13.99
C LEU A 123 -8.02 0.68 15.28
N LEU A 124 -8.76 1.34 16.17
CA LEU A 124 -9.20 0.78 17.45
C LEU A 124 -10.45 -0.11 17.34
N LEU A 125 -11.08 -0.18 16.17
CA LEU A 125 -12.29 -0.97 15.93
C LEU A 125 -12.02 -2.41 15.50
N VAL A 126 -10.79 -2.73 15.08
CA VAL A 126 -10.42 -4.08 14.63
C VAL A 126 -10.23 -5.01 15.84
N ASP A 127 -10.98 -6.10 15.88
CA ASP A 127 -10.92 -7.09 16.94
C ASP A 127 -9.82 -8.15 16.71
N GLN A 128 -9.65 -9.04 17.68
CA GLN A 128 -8.65 -10.13 17.63
C GLN A 128 -8.94 -11.17 16.53
N LEU A 129 -10.15 -11.18 15.99
CA LEU A 129 -10.58 -12.04 14.88
C LEU A 129 -10.48 -11.31 13.54
N LEU A 130 -9.86 -10.12 13.51
CA LEU A 130 -9.70 -9.27 12.33
C LEU A 130 -11.03 -8.80 11.73
N ASN A 131 -12.07 -8.68 12.56
CA ASN A 131 -13.33 -8.08 12.18
C ASN A 131 -13.40 -6.64 12.67
N ALA A 132 -14.11 -5.80 11.94
CA ALA A 132 -14.51 -4.48 12.37
C ALA A 132 -16.04 -4.35 12.26
N PRO A 133 -16.72 -3.55 13.09
CA PRO A 133 -18.09 -3.14 12.80
C PRO A 133 -18.12 -2.17 11.61
N GLU A 134 -19.19 -2.21 10.81
CA GLU A 134 -19.48 -1.14 9.86
C GLU A 134 -19.95 0.11 10.62
N THR A 135 -19.35 1.26 10.31
CA THR A 135 -19.68 2.55 10.92
C THR A 135 -19.95 3.60 9.83
N ALA A 136 -20.47 4.77 10.24
CA ALA A 136 -20.62 5.91 9.33
C ALA A 136 -19.27 6.40 8.76
N GLU A 137 -18.16 6.06 9.41
CA GLU A 137 -16.81 6.43 8.97
C GLU A 137 -16.15 5.35 8.11
N GLY A 138 -16.79 4.18 7.91
CA GLY A 138 -16.22 3.04 7.18
C GLY A 138 -16.06 1.78 8.03
N HIS A 139 -15.21 0.87 7.58
CA HIS A 139 -15.05 -0.49 8.10
C HIS A 139 -13.58 -0.82 8.40
N SER A 140 -12.90 0.09 9.10
CA SER A 140 -11.46 -0.01 9.38
C SER A 140 -10.59 -0.08 8.12
N ASP A 141 -11.00 0.64 7.08
CA ASP A 141 -10.34 0.69 5.78
C ASP A 141 -8.89 1.22 5.89
N CYS A 142 -8.63 2.12 6.85
CA CYS A 142 -7.26 2.57 7.13
C CYS A 142 -6.36 1.50 7.74
N PHE A 143 -6.93 0.50 8.44
CA PHE A 143 -6.15 -0.59 9.01
C PHE A 143 -5.52 -1.42 7.89
N TRP A 144 -6.31 -1.76 6.88
CA TRP A 144 -5.86 -2.63 5.78
C TRP A 144 -4.88 -1.93 4.86
N SER A 145 -5.16 -0.69 4.48
CA SER A 145 -4.22 0.12 3.70
C SER A 145 -2.90 0.41 4.42
N LEU A 146 -2.89 0.64 5.74
CA LEU A 146 -1.63 0.74 6.51
C LEU A 146 -0.87 -0.59 6.53
N ALA A 147 -1.58 -1.71 6.72
CA ALA A 147 -0.96 -3.02 6.76
C ALA A 147 -0.37 -3.40 5.39
N LEU A 148 -1.08 -3.08 4.30
CA LEU A 148 -0.59 -3.20 2.93
C LEU A 148 0.65 -2.32 2.67
N ALA A 149 0.64 -1.07 3.14
CA ALA A 149 1.78 -0.17 2.98
C ALA A 149 3.03 -0.66 3.71
N LEU A 150 2.87 -1.31 4.87
CA LEU A 150 3.97 -1.99 5.56
C LEU A 150 4.42 -3.25 4.81
N GLU A 151 3.48 -4.01 4.26
CA GLU A 151 3.77 -5.23 3.49
C GLU A 151 4.58 -4.92 2.23
N SER A 152 4.28 -3.83 1.51
CA SER A 152 5.02 -3.39 0.32
C SER A 152 6.50 -3.12 0.58
N THR A 153 6.90 -2.98 1.84
CA THR A 153 8.31 -2.80 2.22
C THR A 153 9.13 -4.08 2.12
N TYR A 154 8.46 -5.23 2.09
CA TYR A 154 9.04 -6.58 2.03
C TYR A 154 8.92 -7.23 0.64
N GLU A 155 8.04 -6.71 -0.22
CA GLU A 155 7.83 -7.21 -1.57
C GLU A 155 8.39 -6.18 -2.57
N PRO A 156 9.64 -6.35 -3.07
CA PRO A 156 10.11 -5.57 -4.21
C PRO A 156 9.28 -5.92 -5.46
N PRO A 157 9.18 -5.02 -6.46
CA PRO A 157 8.68 -5.35 -7.79
C PRO A 157 9.30 -6.66 -8.28
N SER A 158 8.48 -7.55 -8.86
CA SER A 158 9.03 -8.81 -9.34
C SER A 158 10.11 -8.52 -10.38
N ALA A 159 11.10 -9.42 -10.52
CA ALA A 159 12.15 -9.23 -11.52
C ALA A 159 11.59 -9.06 -12.94
N LEU A 160 10.41 -9.60 -13.23
CA LEU A 160 9.71 -9.41 -14.50
C LEU A 160 9.12 -8.00 -14.64
N ASP A 161 8.62 -7.41 -13.55
CA ASP A 161 8.11 -6.03 -13.55
C ASP A 161 9.25 -5.03 -13.73
N LEU A 162 10.43 -5.33 -13.19
CA LEU A 162 11.65 -4.54 -13.41
C LEU A 162 12.16 -4.64 -14.85
N ILE A 163 12.02 -5.81 -15.50
CA ILE A 163 12.40 -6.01 -16.91
C ILE A 163 11.41 -5.32 -17.86
N ALA A 164 10.16 -5.11 -17.45
CA ALA A 164 9.16 -4.34 -18.19
C ALA A 164 9.40 -2.82 -18.12
N MET A 165 10.35 -2.36 -17.28
CA MET A 165 10.87 -0.99 -17.35
C MET A 165 11.60 -0.82 -18.69
N ASP A 166 11.27 0.26 -19.39
CA ASP A 166 11.69 0.57 -20.75
C ASP A 166 13.17 0.23 -21.01
N LEU A 167 13.41 -0.73 -21.92
CA LEU A 167 14.75 -1.24 -22.27
C LEU A 167 15.64 -0.17 -22.93
N ASP A 168 15.10 1.02 -23.18
CA ASP A 168 15.80 2.14 -23.83
C ASP A 168 16.48 3.11 -22.83
N GLU A 169 16.23 3.00 -21.50
CA GLU A 169 16.83 3.90 -20.49
C GLU A 169 17.79 3.22 -19.48
N LEU A 170 17.96 1.90 -19.54
CA LEU A 170 18.89 1.18 -18.66
C LEU A 170 20.32 1.18 -19.23
N ASP A 171 21.22 2.04 -18.71
CA ASP A 171 22.66 1.86 -18.91
C ASP A 171 23.13 0.68 -18.05
N TRP A 172 23.34 -0.46 -18.71
CA TRP A 172 23.85 -1.71 -18.13
C TRP A 172 25.17 -1.55 -17.34
N ARG A 173 25.87 -0.42 -17.47
CA ARG A 173 27.08 -0.13 -16.68
C ARG A 173 26.79 0.19 -15.21
N ASP A 174 25.60 0.66 -14.86
CA ASP A 174 25.25 1.01 -13.47
C ASP A 174 24.89 -0.23 -12.62
N LEU A 175 24.62 -1.37 -13.26
CA LEU A 175 24.26 -2.62 -12.58
C LEU A 175 25.48 -3.48 -12.19
N GLU A 176 26.67 -3.21 -12.74
CA GLU A 176 27.89 -3.96 -12.41
C GLU A 176 28.45 -3.60 -11.01
N ASP A 177 28.16 -2.40 -10.49
CA ASP A 177 28.68 -1.94 -9.20
C ASP A 177 27.88 -2.47 -7.99
N GLU A 178 26.58 -2.80 -8.13
CA GLU A 178 25.79 -3.37 -7.01
C GLU A 178 25.83 -4.91 -6.94
N ALA A 179 26.15 -5.59 -8.04
CA ALA A 179 26.22 -7.06 -8.09
C ALA A 179 27.50 -7.64 -7.44
N LEU A 180 28.48 -6.81 -7.11
CA LEU A 180 29.74 -7.23 -6.46
C LEU A 180 29.67 -7.32 -4.93
N ILE A 181 28.52 -7.04 -4.31
CA ILE A 181 28.36 -7.07 -2.84
C ILE A 181 27.86 -8.44 -2.31
N TRP A 182 27.52 -9.39 -3.19
CA TRP A 182 27.12 -10.74 -2.79
C TRP A 182 28.07 -11.81 -3.34
N PHE A 183 29.27 -11.88 -2.75
CA PHE A 183 30.05 -13.11 -2.64
C PHE A 183 29.92 -13.65 -1.21
#